data_AF-A0A1E3RKV0-F1
#
_entry.id   AF-A0A1E3RKV0-F1
#
_cell.length_a   1.000
_cell.length_b   1.000
_cell.length_c   1.000
_cell.angle_alpha   90.00
_cell.angle_beta   90.00
_cell.angle_gamma   90.00
#
_symmetry.space_group_name_H-M   'P 1'
#
loop_
_entity.id
_entity.type
_entity.pdbx_description
1 polymer ?
#
loop_
_entity_poly.entity_id
_entity_poly.type
_entity_poly.pdbx_seq_one_letter_code
_entity_poly.pdbx_strand_id
1 'polypeptide(L)' 'MSVAVDLDLPAVDARSLGTVTVRYLGLARSHADCSCGWTGKLRLLKAAAEQDAWMHSIHERCQVAVPLVRPAVAR' A
#
# COMPACT_ATOMS: atom_id res chain seq x y z
N MET A 1 -32.23 -27.41 7.40
CA MET A 1 -32.51 -25.98 7.17
C MET A 1 -31.17 -25.27 7.16
N SER A 2 -30.67 -24.89 5.99
CA SER A 2 -29.36 -24.21 5.86
C SER A 2 -29.64 -22.75 5.53
N VAL A 3 -29.24 -21.84 6.41
CA VAL A 3 -29.36 -20.39 6.18
C VAL A 3 -28.08 -19.95 5.48
N ALA A 4 -28.20 -19.54 4.21
CA ALA A 4 -27.13 -18.84 3.54
C ALA A 4 -27.03 -17.45 4.16
N VAL A 5 -25.90 -17.17 4.82
CA VAL A 5 -25.56 -15.82 5.26
C VAL A 5 -24.98 -15.12 4.05
N ASP A 6 -25.80 -14.33 3.37
CA ASP A 6 -25.35 -13.39 2.36
C ASP A 6 -24.58 -12.28 3.10
N LEU A 7 -23.28 -12.52 3.29
CA LEU A 7 -22.36 -11.48 3.75
C LEU A 7 -22.26 -10.48 2.60
N ASP A 8 -23.01 -9.39 2.72
CA ASP A 8 -22.89 -8.18 1.91
C ASP A 8 -21.52 -7.54 2.20
N LEU A 9 -20.46 -8.22 1.76
CA LEU A 9 -19.12 -7.68 1.71
C LEU A 9 -19.21 -6.52 0.73
N PRO A 10 -18.92 -5.28 1.15
CA PRO A 10 -19.03 -4.13 0.27
C PRO A 10 -18.25 -4.48 -1.00
N ALA A 11 -18.94 -4.47 -2.14
CA ALA A 11 -18.34 -4.72 -3.43
C ALA A 11 -17.08 -3.88 -3.49
N VAL A 12 -15.92 -4.53 -3.42
CA VAL A 12 -14.62 -3.85 -3.49
C VAL A 12 -14.65 -3.21 -4.86
N ASP A 13 -14.91 -1.91 -4.88
CA ASP A 13 -15.01 -1.13 -6.09
C ASP A 13 -13.71 -1.38 -6.86
N ALA A 14 -13.79 -2.22 -7.90
CA ALA A 14 -12.63 -2.89 -8.49
C ALA A 14 -11.70 -1.89 -9.22
N ARG A 15 -12.05 -0.60 -9.19
CA ARG A 15 -11.17 0.50 -9.53
C ARG A 15 -10.34 0.89 -8.31
N SER A 16 -9.37 0.04 -7.98
CA SER A 16 -8.23 0.53 -7.21
C SER A 16 -7.65 1.74 -7.95
N LEU A 17 -7.66 2.92 -7.32
CA LEU A 17 -7.17 4.15 -7.95
C LEU A 17 -5.64 4.10 -8.19
N GLY A 18 -4.95 3.22 -7.47
CA GLY A 18 -3.57 2.86 -7.72
C GLY A 18 -3.10 1.71 -6.86
N THR A 19 -1.84 1.33 -7.04
CA THR A 19 -1.13 0.35 -6.22
C THR A 19 -0.01 1.05 -5.46
N VAL A 20 -0.02 0.96 -4.14
CA VAL A 20 1.00 1.52 -3.25
C VAL A 20 2.10 0.50 -2.97
N THR A 21 3.35 0.95 -3.02
CA THR A 21 4.56 0.17 -2.71
C THR A 21 5.47 0.97 -1.79
N VAL A 22 6.40 0.31 -1.12
CA VAL A 22 7.47 0.93 -0.34
C VAL A 22 8.80 0.64 -1.01
N ARG A 23 9.57 1.69 -1.27
CA ARG A 23 10.96 1.58 -1.74
C ARG A 23 11.90 1.58 -0.55
N TYR A 24 12.65 0.49 -0.40
CA TYR A 24 13.75 0.40 0.56
C TYR A 24 15.08 0.73 -0.14
N LEU A 25 15.61 1.94 0.05
CA LEU A 25 16.86 2.42 -0.58
C LEU A 25 18.11 2.18 0.28
N GLY A 26 18.06 1.25 1.23
CA GLY A 26 19.13 0.99 2.20
C GLY A 26 18.88 1.63 3.57
N LEU A 27 19.93 1.71 4.40
CA LEU A 27 19.83 2.22 5.77
C LEU A 27 19.25 3.65 5.78
N ALA A 28 18.24 3.86 6.62
CA ALA A 28 17.64 5.17 6.87
C ALA A 28 16.97 5.87 5.66
N ARG A 29 16.70 5.16 4.55
CA ARG A 29 16.13 5.76 3.33
C ARG A 29 14.98 4.94 2.76
N SER A 30 13.79 5.07 3.35
CA SER A 30 12.57 4.40 2.87
C SER A 30 11.46 5.39 2.59
N HIS A 31 10.67 5.19 1.55
CA HIS A 31 9.43 5.96 1.32
C HIS A 31 8.40 5.11 0.58
N ALA A 32 7.13 5.49 0.70
CA ALA A 32 6.05 4.89 -0.07
C ALA A 32 5.80 5.66 -1.37
N ASP A 33 5.45 4.97 -2.45
CA ASP A 33 4.95 5.54 -3.70
C ASP A 33 3.72 4.78 -4.18
N CYS A 34 2.77 5.50 -4.78
CA CYS A 34 1.54 4.91 -5.33
C CYS A 34 1.39 5.26 -6.80
N SER A 35 0.89 4.32 -7.59
CA SER A 35 0.60 4.55 -9.02
C SER A 35 -0.50 5.58 -9.29
N CYS A 36 -1.23 6.03 -8.25
CA CYS A 36 -2.16 7.15 -8.33
C CYS A 36 -1.46 8.53 -8.37
N GLY A 37 -0.13 8.57 -8.25
CA GLY A 37 0.68 9.80 -8.28
C GLY A 37 1.12 10.31 -6.91
N TRP A 38 0.62 9.71 -5.82
CA TRP A 38 1.03 10.09 -4.47
C TRP A 38 2.42 9.53 -4.11
N THR A 39 3.22 10.35 -3.40
CA THR A 39 4.52 9.96 -2.85
C THR A 39 4.60 10.34 -1.37
N GLY A 40 4.95 9.38 -0.53
CA GLY A 40 5.14 9.55 0.90
C GLY A 40 6.44 10.28 1.26
N LYS A 41 6.57 10.69 2.52
CA LYS A 41 7.79 11.33 3.02
C LYS A 41 8.95 10.34 3.06
N LEU A 42 10.17 10.85 2.93
CA LEU A 42 11.36 10.05 3.24
C LEU A 42 11.40 9.75 4.74
N ARG A 43 11.49 8.47 5.09
CA ARG A 43 11.53 7.95 6.45
C ARG A 43 12.86 7.25 6.72
N LEU A 44 13.34 7.41 7.94
CA LEU A 44 14.49 6.66 8.46
C LEU A 44 14.12 5.18 8.67
N LEU A 45 12.94 4.94 9.25
CA LEU A 45 12.47 3.58 9.53
C LEU A 45 11.62 3.05 8.38
N LYS A 46 11.93 1.84 7.92
CA LYS A 46 11.12 1.09 6.94
C LYS A 46 9.66 0.97 7.42
N ALA A 47 9.44 0.65 8.70
CA ALA A 47 8.11 0.53 9.30
C ALA A 47 7.29 1.84 9.20
N ALA A 48 7.92 3.01 9.30
CA ALA A 48 7.22 4.28 9.13
C ALA A 48 6.78 4.51 7.68
N ALA A 49 7.59 4.07 6.70
CA ALA A 49 7.20 4.12 5.29
C ALA A 49 6.08 3.12 4.96
N GLU A 50 6.08 1.94 5.59
CA GLU A 50 4.96 0.99 5.50
C GLU A 50 3.67 1.56 6.09
N GLN A 51 3.75 2.23 7.24
CA GLN A 51 2.60 2.93 7.82
C GLN A 51 2.04 4.01 6.89
N ASP A 52 2.91 4.80 6.27
CA ASP A 52 2.50 5.80 5.27
C ASP A 52 1.74 5.14 4.10
N ALA A 53 2.20 3.98 3.62
CA ALA A 53 1.55 3.22 2.56
C ALA A 53 0.16 2.71 2.96
N TRP A 54 0.02 2.13 4.16
CA TRP A 54 -1.27 1.64 4.67
C TRP A 54 -2.26 2.78 4.88
N MET A 55 -1.84 3.90 5.47
CA MET A 55 -2.68 5.06 5.67
C MET A 55 -3.20 5.62 4.34
N HIS A 56 -2.33 5.71 3.33
CA HIS A 56 -2.72 6.14 1.99
C HIS A 56 -3.72 5.17 1.33
N SER A 57 -3.44 3.86 1.41
CA SER A 57 -4.34 2.81 0.88
C SER A 57 -5.74 2.89 1.47
N ILE A 58 -5.85 3.09 2.79
CA ILE A 58 -7.14 3.19 3.49
C ILE A 58 -7.91 4.44 3.06
N HIS A 59 -7.24 5.60 3.00
CA HIS A 59 -7.91 6.87 2.67
C HIS A 59 -8.31 6.96 1.19
N GLU A 60 -7.40 6.57 0.29
CA GLU A 60 -7.57 6.76 -1.16
C GLU A 60 -8.06 5.48 -1.86
N ARG A 61 -8.40 4.43 -1.10
CA ARG A 61 -8.86 3.13 -1.63
C ARG A 61 -7.88 2.52 -2.66
N CYS A 62 -6.59 2.82 -2.52
CA CYS A 62 -5.53 2.23 -3.34
C CYS A 62 -5.18 0.84 -2.79
N GLN A 63 -4.75 -0.08 -3.66
CA GLN A 63 -4.33 -1.43 -3.25
C GLN A 63 -2.90 -1.43 -2.73
N VAL A 64 -2.61 -2.26 -1.73
CA VAL A 64 -1.25 -2.52 -1.24
C VAL A 64 -0.62 -3.61 -2.12
N ALA A 65 0.56 -3.34 -2.66
CA ALA A 65 1.28 -4.36 -3.43
C ALA A 65 1.66 -5.58 -2.59
N VAL A 66 1.82 -6.72 -3.27
CA VAL A 66 2.35 -7.95 -2.68
C VAL A 66 3.59 -8.37 -3.48
N PRO A 67 4.81 -8.26 -2.93
CA PRO A 67 5.14 -7.70 -1.61
C PRO A 67 4.99 -6.18 -1.55
N LEU A 68 4.64 -5.64 -0.37
CA LEU A 68 4.53 -4.19 -0.15
C LEU A 68 5.89 -3.50 -0.34
N VAL A 69 6.95 -4.15 0.12
CA VAL A 69 8.29 -3.57 0.12
C VAL A 69 9.07 -4.10 -1.06
N ARG A 70 9.47 -3.20 -1.94
CA ARG A 70 10.36 -3.49 -3.06
C ARG A 70 11.81 -3.23 -2.64
N PRO A 71 12.72 -4.18 -2.88
CA PRO A 71 14.15 -3.92 -2.68
C PRO A 71 14.62 -2.83 -3.63
N ALA A 72 15.57 -1.99 -3.21
CA ALA A 72 16.29 -1.17 -4.16
C ALA A 72 16.99 -2.08 -5.16
N VAL A 73 16.71 -1.86 -6.44
CA VAL A 73 17.56 -2.39 -7.49
C VAL A 73 18.89 -1.64 -7.35
N ALA A 74 19.97 -2.37 -7.04
CA ALA A 74 21.32 -1.82 -7.12
C ALA A 74 21.53 -1.34 -8.56
N ARG A 75 21.84 -0.05 -8.73
CA ARG A 75 22.26 0.50 -10.02
C ARG A 75 23.75 0.33 -10.18
#